data_AF-A0A7C1JA94-F1
#
_entry.id   AF-A0A7C1JA94-F1
#
_cell.length_a   1.000
_cell.length_b   1.000
_cell.length_c   1.000
_cell.angle_alpha   90.00
_cell.angle_beta   90.00
_cell.angle_gamma   90.00
#
_symmetry.space_group_name_H-M   'P 1'
#
loop_
_entity.id
_entity.type
_entity.pdbx_description
1 polymer ?
#
loop_
_entity_poly.entity_id
_entity_poly.type
_entity_poly.pdbx_seq_one_letter_code
_entity_poly.pdbx_strand_id
1 'polypeptide(L)'
;MDIAALLQLQFNNAHGLLEAVMSDLTPEAARYVPPGGIVATIGGQYLHILTIEDLIMQTILKGVAPLYTTTFLGKIGSDEVPQFAVWGEWGRTADVDLAKAREYGKAVYAETDRYLSRMTPDALESPFDLSLMGLGMSTRAGVISAALNNIHIHTGEISAIKGLQGLKGYPI
;
A
#
# COMPACT_ATOMS: atom_id res chain seq x y z
N MET A 1 -8.95 -8.26 -23.07
CA MET A 1 -8.07 -8.18 -21.89
C MET A 1 -8.52 -9.26 -20.94
N ASP A 2 -7.63 -10.14 -20.50
CA ASP A 2 -7.96 -11.14 -19.48
C ASP A 2 -7.89 -10.53 -18.07
N ILE A 3 -8.25 -11.31 -17.06
CA ILE A 3 -8.29 -10.85 -15.66
C ILE A 3 -6.91 -10.46 -15.13
N ALA A 4 -5.83 -11.11 -15.55
CA ALA A 4 -4.47 -10.79 -15.10
C ALA A 4 -4.05 -9.42 -15.66
N ALA A 5 -4.27 -9.20 -16.95
CA ALA A 5 -4.00 -7.93 -17.61
C ALA A 5 -4.87 -6.79 -17.06
N LEU A 6 -6.13 -7.06 -16.69
CA LEU A 6 -6.99 -6.08 -16.04
C LEU A 6 -6.49 -5.70 -14.65
N LEU A 7 -6.11 -6.67 -13.81
CA LEU A 7 -5.56 -6.41 -12.49
C LEU A 7 -4.25 -5.61 -12.61
N GLN A 8 -3.36 -5.97 -13.53
CA GLN A 8 -2.11 -5.24 -13.77
C GLN A 8 -2.37 -3.78 -14.18
N LEU A 9 -3.34 -3.54 -15.08
CA LEU A 9 -3.78 -2.18 -15.42
C LEU A 9 -4.32 -1.43 -14.20
N GLN A 10 -5.13 -2.09 -13.37
CA GLN A 10 -5.69 -1.46 -12.17
C GLN A 10 -4.62 -1.09 -11.14
N PHE A 11 -3.64 -1.95 -10.89
CA PHE A 11 -2.49 -1.62 -10.03
C PHE A 11 -1.69 -0.45 -10.59
N ASN A 12 -1.36 -0.48 -11.89
CA ASN A 12 -0.64 0.63 -12.52
C ASN A 12 -1.40 1.96 -12.39
N ASN A 13 -2.72 1.95 -12.55
CA ASN A 13 -3.55 3.14 -12.35
C ASN A 13 -3.58 3.58 -10.88
N ALA A 14 -3.71 2.64 -9.94
CA ALA A 14 -3.75 2.92 -8.51
C ALA A 14 -2.41 3.49 -8.01
N HIS A 15 -1.29 2.89 -8.41
CA HIS A 15 0.07 3.38 -8.13
C HIS A 15 0.28 4.76 -8.75
N GLY A 16 -0.10 4.94 -10.02
CA GLY A 16 -0.01 6.22 -10.71
C GLY A 16 -0.80 7.32 -10.01
N LEU A 17 -2.03 7.03 -9.59
CA LEU A 17 -2.87 7.98 -8.85
C LEU A 17 -2.27 8.32 -7.48
N LEU A 18 -1.83 7.31 -6.71
CA LEU A 18 -1.17 7.51 -5.43
C LEU A 18 0.06 8.40 -5.59
N GLU A 19 0.97 8.07 -6.50
CA GLU A 19 2.19 8.85 -6.72
C GLU A 19 1.89 10.27 -7.20
N ALA A 20 0.86 10.46 -8.03
CA ALA A 20 0.42 11.79 -8.45
C ALA A 20 -0.12 12.62 -7.28
N VAL A 21 -0.96 12.03 -6.40
CA VAL A 21 -1.45 12.69 -5.18
C VAL A 21 -0.29 13.06 -4.24
N MET A 22 0.75 12.23 -4.19
CA MET A 22 1.92 12.46 -3.35
C MET A 22 2.94 13.44 -3.96
N SER A 23 2.86 13.75 -5.26
CA SER A 23 3.97 14.35 -6.04
C SER A 23 4.46 15.72 -5.56
N ASP A 24 3.59 16.51 -4.95
CA ASP A 24 3.84 17.88 -4.48
C ASP A 24 4.02 17.98 -2.96
N LEU A 25 4.04 16.85 -2.24
CA LEU A 25 4.15 16.86 -0.78
C LEU A 25 5.56 17.17 -0.30
N THR A 26 5.66 18.13 0.62
CA THR A 26 6.86 18.34 1.42
C THR A 26 6.90 17.40 2.62
N PRO A 27 8.08 17.16 3.22
CA PRO A 27 8.18 16.40 4.46
C PRO A 27 7.31 16.96 5.60
N GLU A 28 7.17 18.28 5.70
CA GLU A 28 6.35 18.93 6.72
C GLU A 28 4.86 18.63 6.52
N ALA A 29 4.37 18.74 5.28
CA ALA A 29 2.97 18.41 4.95
C ALA A 29 2.67 16.92 5.16
N ALA A 30 3.67 16.06 4.96
CA ALA A 30 3.56 14.62 5.18
C ALA A 30 3.39 14.24 6.66
N ARG A 31 4.00 15.03 7.56
CA ARG A 31 3.97 14.85 9.03
C ARG A 31 2.80 15.55 9.70
N TYR A 32 1.99 16.31 8.95
CA TYR A 32 0.85 17.02 9.49
C TYR A 32 -0.12 16.04 10.20
N VAL A 33 -0.47 16.39 11.44
CA VAL A 33 -1.44 15.65 12.25
C VAL A 33 -2.78 16.40 12.20
N PRO A 34 -3.83 15.81 11.61
CA PRO A 34 -5.15 16.42 11.58
C PRO A 34 -5.71 16.70 13.00
N PRO A 35 -6.51 17.77 13.19
CA PRO A 35 -7.18 18.04 14.46
C PRO A 35 -7.95 16.81 14.97
N GLY A 36 -7.86 16.57 16.27
CA GLY A 36 -8.42 15.39 16.93
C GLY A 36 -7.47 14.19 16.98
N GLY A 37 -6.41 14.16 16.16
CA GLY A 37 -5.34 13.15 16.28
C GLY A 37 -5.83 11.71 16.17
N ILE A 38 -6.86 11.46 15.36
CA ILE A 38 -7.45 10.12 15.14
C ILE A 38 -6.93 9.50 13.84
N VAL A 39 -6.77 10.30 12.79
CA VAL A 39 -6.34 9.83 11.47
C VAL A 39 -4.82 9.80 11.39
N ALA A 40 -4.26 8.77 10.75
CA ALA A 40 -2.83 8.69 10.47
C ALA A 40 -2.35 9.87 9.62
N THR A 41 -1.07 10.22 9.76
CA THR A 41 -0.42 11.24 8.93
C THR A 41 -0.33 10.78 7.49
N ILE A 42 -0.12 11.69 6.53
CA ILE A 42 0.04 11.30 5.12
C ILE A 42 1.24 10.36 4.96
N GLY A 43 2.36 10.62 5.66
CA GLY A 43 3.53 9.74 5.65
C GLY A 43 3.20 8.33 6.17
N GLY A 44 2.50 8.25 7.30
CA GLY A 44 2.07 6.98 7.88
C GLY A 44 1.13 6.19 6.95
N GLN A 45 0.17 6.87 6.34
CA GLN A 45 -0.74 6.27 5.34
C GLN A 45 0.04 5.72 4.14
N TYR A 46 0.97 6.51 3.59
CA TYR A 46 1.76 6.11 2.44
C TYR A 46 2.56 4.84 2.73
N LEU A 47 3.28 4.80 3.86
CA LEU A 47 4.07 3.62 4.22
C LEU A 47 3.20 2.40 4.58
N HIS A 48 2.01 2.62 5.15
CA HIS A 48 1.02 1.57 5.38
C HIS A 48 0.56 0.93 4.05
N ILE A 49 0.24 1.73 3.03
CA ILE A 49 -0.15 1.22 1.71
C ILE A 49 0.92 0.28 1.15
N LEU A 50 2.18 0.73 1.14
CA LEU A 50 3.29 -0.01 0.55
C LEU A 50 3.60 -1.32 1.30
N THR A 51 3.51 -1.31 2.63
CA THR A 51 3.81 -2.50 3.45
C THR A 51 2.68 -3.51 3.44
N ILE A 52 1.42 -3.09 3.30
CA ILE A 52 0.29 -3.99 3.11
C ILE A 52 0.35 -4.66 1.73
N GLU A 53 0.66 -3.90 0.68
CA GLU A 53 0.84 -4.49 -0.65
C GLU A 53 1.98 -5.52 -0.64
N ASP A 54 3.15 -5.16 -0.10
CA ASP A 54 4.29 -6.08 0.04
C ASP A 54 3.95 -7.34 0.85
N LEU A 55 3.27 -7.19 1.99
CA LEU A 55 2.84 -8.31 2.82
C LEU A 55 1.89 -9.25 2.08
N ILE A 56 0.89 -8.69 1.38
CA ILE A 56 -0.09 -9.49 0.65
C ILE A 56 0.60 -10.23 -0.51
N MET A 57 1.39 -9.53 -1.31
CA MET A 57 2.02 -10.11 -2.49
C MET A 57 3.09 -11.13 -2.14
N GLN A 58 3.97 -10.82 -1.18
CA GLN A 58 5.09 -11.70 -0.82
C GLN A 58 4.67 -12.80 0.16
N THR A 59 4.11 -12.42 1.31
CA THR A 59 3.87 -13.39 2.39
C THR A 59 2.62 -14.19 2.13
N ILE A 60 1.50 -13.51 1.87
CA ILE A 60 0.21 -14.19 1.76
C ILE A 60 0.14 -14.98 0.45
N LEU A 61 0.42 -14.34 -0.68
CA LEU A 61 0.23 -14.97 -1.99
C LEU A 61 1.40 -15.86 -2.44
N LYS A 62 2.66 -15.46 -2.16
CA LYS A 62 3.86 -16.20 -2.57
C LYS A 62 4.46 -17.08 -1.47
N GLY A 63 4.07 -16.90 -0.21
CA GLY A 63 4.64 -17.66 0.91
C GLY A 63 6.10 -17.33 1.21
N VAL A 64 6.59 -16.15 0.82
CA VAL A 64 7.97 -15.70 1.04
C VAL A 64 8.01 -14.47 1.94
N ALA A 65 9.16 -14.19 2.54
CA ALA A 65 9.32 -13.01 3.39
C ALA A 65 9.10 -11.70 2.58
N PRO A 66 8.47 -10.68 3.19
CA PRO A 66 8.25 -9.40 2.54
C PRO A 66 9.57 -8.65 2.29
N LEU A 67 9.56 -7.71 1.34
CA LEU A 67 10.72 -6.90 1.03
C LEU A 67 11.19 -6.09 2.24
N TYR A 68 10.28 -5.58 3.08
CA TYR A 68 10.64 -4.80 4.27
C TYR A 68 11.36 -5.59 5.37
N THR A 69 11.34 -6.93 5.36
CA THR A 69 12.15 -7.77 6.27
C THR A 69 13.40 -8.34 5.60
N THR A 70 13.57 -8.10 4.30
CA THR A 70 14.67 -8.65 3.50
C THR A 70 15.49 -7.54 2.87
N THR A 71 15.32 -7.29 1.58
CA THR A 71 16.13 -6.33 0.80
C THR A 71 16.00 -4.89 1.32
N PHE A 72 14.86 -4.54 1.92
CA PHE A 72 14.55 -3.22 2.47
C PHE A 72 14.55 -3.17 4.00
N LEU A 73 15.14 -4.16 4.68
CA LEU A 73 15.27 -4.12 6.13
C LEU A 73 15.99 -2.83 6.59
N GLY A 74 15.31 -2.03 7.42
CA GLY A 74 15.79 -0.74 7.89
C GLY A 74 15.87 0.36 6.82
N LYS A 75 15.22 0.17 5.67
CA LYS A 75 15.32 1.08 4.49
C LYS A 75 13.96 1.52 3.93
N ILE A 76 12.87 1.24 4.63
CA ILE A 76 11.52 1.60 4.15
C ILE A 76 11.12 3.06 4.41
N GLY A 77 12.02 3.85 5.00
CA GLY A 77 11.74 5.25 5.37
C GLY A 77 11.14 5.43 6.76
N SER A 78 11.11 4.41 7.60
CA SER A 78 10.85 4.56 9.04
C SER A 78 11.74 3.59 9.82
N ASP A 79 12.07 3.95 11.06
CA ASP A 79 12.86 3.10 11.96
C ASP A 79 12.05 1.88 12.44
N GLU A 80 10.72 2.01 12.43
CA GLU A 80 9.79 0.94 12.79
C GLU A 80 8.95 0.52 11.59
N VAL A 81 8.70 -0.79 11.48
CA VAL A 81 7.72 -1.31 10.52
C VAL A 81 6.30 -1.00 11.02
N PRO A 82 5.32 -0.78 10.11
CA PRO A 82 3.93 -0.57 10.50
C PRO A 82 3.40 -1.70 11.40
N GLN A 83 2.89 -1.33 12.57
CA GLN A 83 2.31 -2.28 13.50
C GLN A 83 0.86 -2.59 13.10
N PHE A 84 0.64 -3.62 12.27
CA PHE A 84 -0.66 -3.87 11.63
C PHE A 84 -1.85 -3.95 12.59
N ALA A 85 -1.67 -4.49 13.80
CA ALA A 85 -2.73 -4.60 14.81
C ALA A 85 -3.19 -3.24 15.38
N VAL A 86 -2.29 -2.25 15.40
CA VAL A 86 -2.52 -0.91 15.95
C VAL A 86 -2.08 0.16 14.94
N TRP A 87 -2.27 -0.13 13.65
CA TRP A 87 -1.65 0.64 12.57
C TRP A 87 -2.06 2.12 12.60
N GLY A 88 -3.27 2.43 13.04
CA GLY A 88 -3.75 3.80 13.18
C GLY A 88 -3.02 4.57 14.29
N GLU A 89 -2.55 3.92 15.36
CA GLU A 89 -1.69 4.54 16.36
C GLU A 89 -0.28 4.76 15.81
N TRP A 90 0.31 3.72 15.25
CA TRP A 90 1.63 3.81 14.62
C TRP A 90 1.67 4.89 13.53
N GLY A 91 0.69 4.93 12.63
CA GLY A 91 0.65 5.86 11.51
C GLY A 91 0.45 7.33 11.92
N ARG A 92 0.01 7.58 13.15
CA ARG A 92 -0.09 8.94 13.72
C ARG A 92 1.24 9.47 14.24
N THR A 93 2.13 8.58 14.67
CA THR A 93 3.38 8.95 15.35
C THR A 93 4.63 8.62 14.53
N ALA A 94 4.50 7.77 13.50
CA ALA A 94 5.59 7.36 12.64
C ALA A 94 6.23 8.58 11.96
N ASP A 95 7.54 8.71 12.15
CA ASP A 95 8.33 9.60 11.31
C ASP A 95 8.69 8.86 10.02
N VAL A 96 8.17 9.36 8.89
CA VAL A 96 8.33 8.76 7.58
C VAL A 96 9.17 9.65 6.67
N ASP A 97 10.33 9.15 6.27
CA ASP A 97 11.15 9.65 5.18
C ASP A 97 10.53 9.24 3.83
N LEU A 98 9.83 10.20 3.21
CA LEU A 98 9.14 9.99 1.94
C LEU A 98 10.06 9.55 0.79
N ALA A 99 11.32 10.00 0.77
CA ALA A 99 12.23 9.67 -0.32
C ALA A 99 12.57 8.17 -0.27
N LYS A 100 12.94 7.67 0.91
CA LYS A 100 13.19 6.24 1.13
C LYS A 100 11.93 5.40 0.94
N ALA A 101 10.79 5.87 1.44
CA ALA A 101 9.51 5.19 1.24
C ALA A 101 9.16 5.05 -0.25
N ARG A 102 9.44 6.06 -1.08
CA ARG A 102 9.24 5.97 -2.55
C ARG A 102 10.20 4.99 -3.22
N GLU A 103 11.46 4.92 -2.79
CA GLU A 103 12.41 3.91 -3.29
C GLU A 103 11.91 2.49 -2.98
N TYR A 104 11.43 2.28 -1.76
CA TYR A 104 10.76 1.04 -1.37
C TYR A 104 9.51 0.76 -2.20
N GLY A 105 8.64 1.76 -2.38
CA GLY A 105 7.41 1.64 -3.17
C GLY A 105 7.66 1.18 -4.61
N LYS A 106 8.68 1.73 -5.28
CA LYS A 106 9.09 1.27 -6.62
C LYS A 106 9.42 -0.22 -6.66
N ALA A 107 10.08 -0.75 -5.63
CA ALA A 107 10.40 -2.18 -5.55
C ALA A 107 9.16 -3.03 -5.30
N VAL A 108 8.24 -2.57 -4.44
CA VAL A 108 6.94 -3.23 -4.21
C VAL A 108 6.15 -3.31 -5.51
N TYR A 109 5.99 -2.18 -6.22
CA TYR A 109 5.24 -2.12 -7.48
C TYR A 109 5.83 -3.04 -8.54
N ALA A 110 7.15 -3.10 -8.65
CA ALA A 110 7.83 -4.00 -9.57
C ALA A 110 7.61 -5.48 -9.23
N GLU A 111 7.58 -5.86 -7.95
CA GLU A 111 7.27 -7.23 -7.54
C GLU A 111 5.79 -7.59 -7.73
N THR A 112 4.87 -6.64 -7.53
CA THR A 112 3.45 -6.79 -7.85
C THR A 112 3.26 -7.03 -9.34
N ASP A 113 3.86 -6.21 -10.20
CA ASP A 113 3.81 -6.36 -11.66
C ASP A 113 4.40 -7.72 -12.10
N ARG A 114 5.56 -8.09 -11.56
CA ARG A 114 6.20 -9.38 -11.81
C ARG A 114 5.30 -10.55 -11.41
N TYR A 115 4.60 -10.47 -10.28
CA TYR A 115 3.68 -11.50 -9.84
C TYR A 115 2.50 -11.63 -10.81
N LEU A 116 1.84 -10.52 -11.13
CA LEU A 116 0.65 -10.50 -11.99
C LEU A 116 0.95 -10.94 -13.43
N SER A 117 2.11 -10.57 -13.98
CA SER A 117 2.53 -10.97 -15.34
C SER A 117 2.67 -12.49 -15.55
N ARG A 118 2.74 -13.26 -14.45
CA ARG A 118 2.88 -14.72 -14.46
C ARG A 118 1.59 -15.45 -14.10
N MET A 119 0.53 -14.73 -13.77
CA MET A 119 -0.75 -15.33 -13.37
C MET A 119 -1.54 -15.78 -14.60
N THR A 120 -2.21 -16.92 -14.46
CA THR A 120 -3.22 -17.40 -15.42
C THR A 120 -4.62 -17.14 -14.86
N PRO A 121 -5.66 -17.08 -15.72
CA PRO A 121 -7.05 -16.96 -15.26
C PRO A 121 -7.42 -18.04 -14.23
N ASP A 122 -7.10 -19.31 -14.51
CA ASP A 122 -7.38 -20.43 -13.59
C ASP A 122 -6.67 -20.26 -12.24
N ALA A 123 -5.43 -19.75 -12.23
CA ALA A 123 -4.73 -19.48 -10.98
C ALA A 123 -5.42 -18.38 -10.17
N LEU A 124 -5.90 -17.33 -10.83
CA LEU A 124 -6.60 -16.21 -10.18
C LEU A 124 -7.95 -16.64 -9.59
N GLU A 125 -8.65 -17.59 -10.22
CA GLU A 125 -9.91 -18.14 -9.73
C GLU A 125 -9.73 -19.23 -8.66
N SER A 126 -8.51 -19.74 -8.48
CA SER A 126 -8.24 -20.81 -7.51
C SER A 126 -8.63 -20.39 -6.08
N PRO A 127 -9.26 -21.29 -5.29
CA PRO A 127 -9.57 -21.05 -3.90
C PRO A 127 -8.29 -20.75 -3.10
N PHE A 128 -8.39 -19.80 -2.18
CA PHE A 128 -7.31 -19.40 -1.29
C PHE A 128 -7.85 -19.35 0.14
N ASP A 129 -7.20 -20.07 1.05
CA ASP A 129 -7.62 -20.18 2.45
C ASP A 129 -6.93 -19.11 3.31
N LEU A 130 -7.73 -18.20 3.86
CA LEU A 130 -7.32 -17.14 4.79
C LEU A 130 -7.86 -17.40 6.21
N SER A 131 -8.25 -18.64 6.53
CA SER A 131 -8.83 -19.00 7.84
C SER A 131 -7.85 -18.75 8.99
N LEU A 132 -6.54 -18.90 8.78
CA LEU A 132 -5.51 -18.53 9.76
C LEU A 132 -5.51 -17.04 10.11
N MET A 133 -6.05 -16.20 9.23
CA MET A 133 -6.24 -14.76 9.42
C MET A 133 -7.68 -14.41 9.88
N GLY A 134 -8.54 -15.40 10.08
CA GLY A 134 -9.94 -15.22 10.47
C GLY A 134 -10.87 -14.75 9.34
N LEU A 135 -10.44 -14.82 8.08
CA LEU A 135 -11.18 -14.29 6.92
C LEU A 135 -11.88 -15.37 6.07
N GLY A 136 -11.64 -16.66 6.38
CA GLY A 136 -12.25 -17.79 5.67
C GLY A 136 -11.68 -17.99 4.25
N MET A 137 -12.49 -18.55 3.35
CA MET A 137 -12.10 -18.83 1.97
C MET A 137 -12.30 -17.61 1.07
N SER A 138 -11.37 -17.39 0.14
CA SER A 138 -11.47 -16.42 -0.95
C SER A 138 -10.96 -17.04 -2.26
N THR A 139 -10.83 -16.25 -3.31
CA THR A 139 -10.02 -16.59 -4.49
C THR A 139 -8.71 -15.82 -4.44
N ARG A 140 -7.68 -16.25 -5.19
CA ARG A 140 -6.45 -15.44 -5.33
C ARG A 140 -6.75 -14.04 -5.85
N ALA A 141 -7.65 -13.92 -6.83
CA ALA A 141 -8.11 -12.63 -7.33
C ALA A 141 -8.76 -11.77 -6.23
N GLY A 142 -9.53 -12.38 -5.32
CA GLY A 142 -10.11 -11.68 -4.17
C GLY A 142 -9.06 -11.10 -3.23
N VAL A 143 -8.01 -11.88 -2.93
CA VAL A 143 -6.89 -11.42 -2.09
C VAL A 143 -6.11 -10.29 -2.77
N ILE A 144 -5.83 -10.41 -4.07
CA ILE A 144 -5.17 -9.36 -4.87
C ILE A 144 -6.03 -8.09 -4.89
N SER A 145 -7.35 -8.24 -5.05
CA SER A 145 -8.30 -7.12 -5.04
C SER A 145 -8.33 -6.40 -3.68
N ALA A 146 -8.11 -7.12 -2.57
CA ALA A 146 -7.98 -6.50 -1.26
C ALA A 146 -6.75 -5.57 -1.16
N ALA A 147 -5.60 -5.99 -1.70
CA ALA A 147 -4.41 -5.13 -1.78
C ALA A 147 -4.68 -3.88 -2.65
N LEU A 148 -5.33 -4.06 -3.80
CA LEU A 148 -5.71 -2.95 -4.68
C LEU A 148 -6.67 -1.97 -4.00
N ASN A 149 -7.68 -2.47 -3.28
CA ASN A 149 -8.64 -1.65 -2.56
C ASN A 149 -7.97 -0.83 -1.44
N ASN A 150 -6.99 -1.43 -0.74
CA ASN A 150 -6.21 -0.74 0.28
C ASN A 150 -5.54 0.53 -0.27
N ILE A 151 -4.94 0.45 -1.47
CA ILE A 151 -4.33 1.61 -2.14
C ILE A 151 -5.38 2.71 -2.36
N HIS A 152 -6.54 2.38 -2.93
CA HIS A 152 -7.57 3.38 -3.24
C HIS A 152 -8.15 4.06 -2.01
N ILE A 153 -8.45 3.29 -0.96
CA ILE A 153 -9.02 3.81 0.30
C ILE A 153 -8.08 4.86 0.90
N HIS A 154 -6.82 4.47 1.12
CA HIS A 154 -5.86 5.35 1.76
C HIS A 154 -5.41 6.50 0.86
N THR A 155 -5.41 6.33 -0.47
CA THR A 155 -5.19 7.47 -1.40
C THR A 155 -6.29 8.53 -1.24
N GLY A 156 -7.54 8.11 -1.05
CA GLY A 156 -8.65 9.01 -0.75
C GLY A 156 -8.47 9.75 0.57
N GLU A 157 -8.03 9.05 1.61
CA GLU A 157 -7.73 9.64 2.92
C GLU A 157 -6.57 10.65 2.81
N ILE A 158 -5.49 10.33 2.10
CA ILE A 158 -4.38 11.25 1.83
C ILE A 158 -4.89 12.50 1.12
N SER A 159 -5.70 12.34 0.07
CA SER A 159 -6.29 13.47 -0.66
C SER A 159 -7.14 14.37 0.27
N ALA A 160 -7.92 13.77 1.17
CA ALA A 160 -8.70 14.53 2.16
C ALA A 160 -7.80 15.29 3.15
N ILE A 161 -6.74 14.65 3.66
CA ILE A 161 -5.79 15.28 4.59
C ILE A 161 -5.02 16.42 3.91
N LYS A 162 -4.68 16.29 2.61
CA LYS A 162 -4.12 17.42 1.83
C LYS A 162 -5.09 18.61 1.80
N GLY A 163 -6.38 18.35 1.59
CA GLY A 163 -7.42 19.39 1.62
C GLY A 163 -7.49 20.14 2.95
N LEU A 164 -7.32 19.45 4.09
CA LEU A 164 -7.26 20.09 5.41
C LEU A 164 -6.09 21.06 5.58
N GLN A 165 -5.04 20.89 4.78
CA GLN A 165 -3.85 21.76 4.76
C GLN A 165 -3.95 22.87 3.70
N GLY A 166 -5.08 22.96 2.98
CA GLY A 166 -5.23 23.89 1.85
C GLY A 166 -4.49 23.46 0.58
N LEU A 167 -3.97 22.23 0.53
CA LEU A 167 -3.31 21.65 -0.63
C LEU A 167 -4.33 21.02 -1.57
N LYS A 168 -3.98 20.91 -2.86
CA LYS A 168 -4.81 20.18 -3.84
C LYS A 168 -4.77 18.68 -3.51
N GLY A 169 -5.93 18.05 -3.33
CA GLY A 169 -6.05 16.61 -3.10
C GLY A 169 -5.72 15.79 -4.36
N TYR A 170 -6.76 15.32 -5.06
CA TYR A 170 -6.59 14.65 -6.34
C TYR A 170 -6.09 15.60 -7.45
N PRO A 171 -5.28 15.10 -8.41
CA PRO A 171 -4.67 15.93 -9.45
C PRO A 171 -5.63 16.43 -10.55
N ILE A 172 -6.91 16.04 -10.52
CA ILE A 172 -7.94 16.41 -11.53
C ILE A 172 -8.43 17.85 -11.45
#